data_AF-A0A151RC82-F1
#
_entry.id   AF-A0A151RC82-F1
#
_cell.length_a   1.000
_cell.length_b   1.000
_cell.length_c   1.000
_cell.angle_alpha   90.00
_cell.angle_beta   90.00
_cell.angle_gamma   90.00
#
_symmetry.space_group_name_H-M   'P 1'
#
loop_
_entity.id
_entity.type
_entity.pdbx_description
1 polymer ?
#
loop_
_entity_poly.entity_id
_entity_poly.type
_entity_poly.pdbx_seq_one_letter_code
_entity_poly.pdbx_strand_id
1 'polypeptide(L)'
;TDPYNPYYLHPNETPSLVLVTALLDGKNYHTWAKAMRMALMSKHKVKFINGTLTPPTRLYKFHQESLNVTEYFTQLKEMWDEIDNLRPLSRCKCSITCSCGAVDSSHKYREQDVVIRFLRGLNDQYTHV
;
A
#
# COMPACT_ATOMS: atom_id res chain seq x y z
N THR A 1 -15.75 -14.41 13.35
CA THR A 1 -15.02 -13.28 12.74
C THR A 1 -14.48 -12.44 13.86
N ASP A 2 -13.17 -12.26 13.93
CA ASP A 2 -12.50 -11.55 15.03
C ASP A 2 -12.77 -10.03 14.93
N PRO A 3 -13.45 -9.40 15.91
CA PRO A 3 -13.74 -7.97 15.92
C PRO A 3 -12.49 -7.10 16.16
N TYR A 4 -11.36 -7.69 16.54
CA TYR A 4 -10.07 -7.02 16.66
C TYR A 4 -9.25 -7.04 15.36
N ASN A 5 -9.73 -7.75 14.33
CA ASN A 5 -9.08 -7.75 13.02
C ASN A 5 -9.19 -6.35 12.37
N PRO A 6 -8.06 -5.69 12.02
CA PRO A 6 -8.05 -4.38 11.37
C PRO A 6 -8.79 -4.31 10.03
N TYR A 7 -9.05 -5.46 9.41
CA TYR A 7 -9.78 -5.62 8.15
C TYR A 7 -11.22 -6.10 8.35
N TYR A 8 -11.71 -6.18 9.59
CA TYR A 8 -13.09 -6.56 9.89
C TYR A 8 -14.07 -5.54 9.32
N LEU A 9 -14.95 -5.99 8.43
CA LEU A 9 -16.11 -5.24 7.95
C LEU A 9 -17.31 -5.62 8.81
N HIS A 10 -17.86 -4.65 9.52
CA HIS A 10 -19.07 -4.87 10.30
C HIS A 10 -20.24 -5.18 9.35
N PRO A 11 -21.15 -6.13 9.67
CA PRO A 11 -22.28 -6.50 8.81
C PRO A 11 -23.21 -5.35 8.37
N ASN A 12 -23.13 -4.21 9.07
CA ASN A 12 -23.91 -3.00 8.78
C ASN A 12 -23.19 -2.03 7.82
N GLU A 13 -21.99 -2.37 7.35
CA GLU A 13 -21.27 -1.57 6.36
C GLU A 13 -21.64 -2.00 4.94
N THR A 14 -22.36 -1.15 4.23
CA THR A 14 -22.71 -1.37 2.82
C THR A 14 -21.86 -0.46 1.92
N PRO A 15 -21.34 -0.95 0.77
CA PRO A 15 -20.61 -0.13 -0.20
C PRO A 15 -21.40 1.08 -0.72
N SER A 16 -22.74 1.01 -0.63
CA SER A 16 -23.67 2.05 -1.07
C SER A 16 -23.86 3.19 -0.07
N LEU A 17 -23.23 3.13 1.11
CA LEU A 17 -23.40 4.16 2.14
C LEU A 17 -22.65 5.43 1.76
N VAL A 18 -23.39 6.48 1.43
CA VAL A 18 -22.84 7.82 1.16
C VAL A 18 -22.20 8.37 2.45
N LEU A 19 -20.86 8.44 2.47
CA LEU A 19 -20.10 8.92 3.63
C LEU A 19 -20.16 10.45 3.80
N VAL A 20 -20.28 11.18 2.70
CA VAL A 20 -20.43 12.63 2.65
C VAL A 20 -21.45 12.95 1.56
N THR A 21 -22.53 13.63 1.92
CA THR A 21 -23.63 13.96 0.99
C THR A 21 -23.29 15.11 0.05
N ALA A 22 -22.38 16.00 0.44
CA ALA A 22 -21.87 17.06 -0.42
C ALA A 22 -20.99 16.48 -1.53
N LEU A 23 -21.31 16.77 -2.79
CA LEU A 23 -20.50 16.41 -3.95
C LEU A 23 -19.27 17.32 -4.05
N LEU A 24 -18.13 16.76 -4.44
CA LEU A 24 -16.88 17.51 -4.61
C LEU A 24 -16.97 18.38 -5.88
N ASP A 25 -16.84 19.69 -5.73
CA ASP A 25 -16.94 20.67 -6.84
C ASP A 25 -15.70 21.56 -6.99
N GLY A 26 -14.61 21.18 -6.33
CA GLY A 26 -13.32 21.88 -6.33
C GLY A 26 -13.29 23.10 -5.40
N LYS A 27 -14.40 23.83 -5.24
CA LYS A 27 -14.49 24.99 -4.34
C LYS A 27 -14.71 24.57 -2.89
N ASN A 28 -15.31 23.40 -2.67
CA ASN A 28 -15.64 22.89 -1.35
C ASN A 28 -14.61 21.92 -0.74
N TYR A 29 -13.43 21.76 -1.35
CA TYR A 29 -12.44 20.72 -0.99
C TYR A 29 -12.14 20.66 0.52
N HIS A 30 -11.86 21.80 1.15
CA HIS A 30 -11.51 21.83 2.58
C HIS A 30 -12.66 21.34 3.48
N THR A 31 -13.87 21.80 3.22
CA THR A 31 -15.07 21.40 3.97
C THR A 31 -15.40 19.93 3.73
N TRP A 32 -15.30 19.49 2.47
CA TRP A 32 -15.52 18.10 2.07
C TRP A 32 -14.50 17.16 2.69
N ALA A 33 -13.21 17.49 2.64
CA ALA A 33 -12.14 16.70 3.21
C ALA A 33 -12.26 16.58 4.74
N LYS A 34 -12.66 17.67 5.42
CA LYS A 34 -12.96 17.63 6.86
C LYS A 34 -14.13 16.69 7.17
N ALA A 35 -15.22 16.78 6.40
CA ALA A 35 -16.38 15.90 6.56
C ALA A 35 -16.03 14.43 6.32
N MET A 36 -15.26 14.14 5.25
CA MET A 36 -14.80 12.79 4.92
C MET A 36 -13.89 12.22 6.01
N ARG A 37 -12.96 13.03 6.54
CA ARG A 37 -12.09 12.64 7.65
C ARG A 37 -12.89 12.34 8.92
N MET A 38 -13.89 13.16 9.25
CA MET A 38 -14.79 12.92 10.39
C MET A 38 -15.60 11.63 10.23
N ALA A 39 -16.15 11.38 9.04
CA ALA A 39 -16.90 10.15 8.74
C ALA A 39 -16.03 8.89 8.81
N LEU A 40 -14.76 8.99 8.42
CA LEU A 40 -13.81 7.88 8.51
C LEU A 40 -13.28 7.69 9.95
N MET A 41 -13.15 8.77 10.74
CA MET A 41 -12.84 8.71 12.18
C MET A 41 -13.93 8.00 12.96
N SER A 42 -15.21 8.33 12.73
CA SER A 42 -16.33 7.69 13.44
C SER A 42 -16.46 6.20 13.14
N LYS A 43 -15.91 5.74 12.02
CA LYS A 43 -15.86 4.33 11.60
C LYS A 43 -14.55 3.61 11.94
N HIS A 44 -13.62 4.25 12.65
CA HIS A 44 -12.27 3.72 12.93
C HIS A 44 -11.44 3.38 11.67
N LYS A 45 -11.77 3.99 10.52
CA LYS A 45 -11.13 3.73 9.21
C LYS A 45 -10.03 4.74 8.82
N VAL A 46 -9.65 5.63 9.73
CA VAL A 46 -8.60 6.63 9.50
C VAL A 46 -7.26 5.99 9.13
N LYS A 47 -7.03 4.78 9.64
CA LYS A 47 -5.81 4.03 9.37
C LYS A 47 -5.63 3.73 7.87
N PHE A 48 -6.72 3.64 7.08
CA PHE A 48 -6.68 3.50 5.62
C PHE A 48 -6.21 4.79 4.92
N ILE A 49 -6.47 5.96 5.50
CA ILE A 49 -6.10 7.27 4.92
C ILE A 49 -4.69 7.67 5.31
N ASN A 50 -4.31 7.43 6.58
CA ASN A 50 -3.02 7.84 7.11
C ASN A 50 -1.89 6.85 6.78
N GLY A 51 -2.17 5.76 6.07
CA GLY A 51 -1.18 4.73 5.70
C GLY A 51 -0.66 3.87 6.86
N THR A 52 -1.18 4.06 8.08
CA THR A 52 -0.85 3.24 9.26
C THR A 52 -1.44 1.83 9.18
N LEU A 53 -2.49 1.63 8.37
CA LEU A 53 -2.94 0.30 7.98
C LEU A 53 -2.08 -0.12 6.79
N THR A 54 -1.13 -1.02 7.05
CA THR A 54 -0.30 -1.58 5.99
C THR A 54 -1.18 -2.25 4.94
N PRO A 55 -0.85 -2.14 3.64
CA PRO A 55 -1.46 -2.97 2.60
C PRO A 55 -1.47 -4.43 3.05
N PRO A 56 -2.48 -5.22 2.64
CA PRO A 56 -2.76 -6.51 3.25
C PRO A 56 -1.49 -7.31 3.42
N THR A 57 -1.28 -7.79 4.65
CA THR A 57 -0.17 -8.60 5.16
C THR A 57 0.31 -9.76 4.28
N ARG A 58 -0.34 -10.04 3.15
CA ARG A 58 0.04 -11.09 2.20
C ARG A 58 1.47 -10.93 1.73
N LEU A 59 1.89 -9.75 1.25
CA LEU A 59 3.26 -9.57 0.76
C LEU A 59 4.32 -9.87 1.83
N TYR A 60 4.08 -9.48 3.08
CA TYR A 60 5.02 -9.67 4.19
C TYR A 60 4.98 -11.08 4.81
N LYS A 61 3.95 -11.85 4.50
CA LYS A 61 3.78 -13.25 4.93
C LYS A 61 4.01 -14.24 3.79
N PHE A 62 4.36 -13.75 2.59
CA PHE A 62 4.51 -14.58 1.41
C PHE A 62 5.94 -15.13 1.36
N HIS A 63 6.04 -16.44 1.54
CA HIS A 63 7.26 -17.22 1.44
C HIS A 63 7.17 -18.18 0.27
N GLN A 64 8.31 -18.65 -0.22
CA GLN A 64 8.39 -19.58 -1.35
C GLN A 64 7.58 -20.87 -1.08
N GLU A 65 7.70 -21.42 0.12
CA GLU A 65 7.02 -22.66 0.54
C GLU A 65 7.26 -23.80 -0.46
N SER A 66 6.22 -24.33 -1.10
CA SER A 66 6.31 -25.42 -2.08
C SER A 66 6.54 -24.96 -3.51
N LEU A 67 6.52 -23.65 -3.78
CA LEU A 67 6.72 -23.09 -5.12
C LEU A 67 8.19 -23.20 -5.53
N ASN A 68 8.43 -23.32 -6.83
CA ASN A 68 9.78 -23.07 -7.33
C ASN A 68 10.11 -21.56 -7.30
N VAL A 69 11.40 -21.21 -7.38
CA VAL A 69 11.85 -19.82 -7.24
C VAL A 69 11.23 -18.90 -8.29
N THR A 70 11.03 -19.38 -9.52
CA THR A 70 10.44 -18.61 -10.62
C THR A 70 8.96 -18.34 -10.39
N GLU A 71 8.20 -19.34 -9.92
CA GLU A 71 6.78 -19.20 -9.57
C GLU A 71 6.60 -18.25 -8.38
N TYR A 72 7.43 -18.41 -7.35
CA TYR A 72 7.46 -17.51 -6.19
C TYR A 72 7.73 -16.07 -6.61
N PHE A 73 8.78 -15.85 -7.42
CA PHE A 73 9.13 -14.53 -7.92
C PHE A 73 8.01 -13.90 -8.75
N THR A 74 7.36 -14.69 -9.60
CA THR A 74 6.29 -14.21 -10.48
C THR A 74 5.09 -13.70 -9.67
N GLN A 75 4.61 -14.50 -8.71
CA GLN A 75 3.51 -14.10 -7.83
C GLN A 75 3.89 -12.91 -6.93
N LEU A 76 5.13 -12.87 -6.43
CA LEU A 76 5.62 -11.76 -5.64
C LEU A 76 5.69 -10.46 -6.45
N LYS A 77 6.08 -10.56 -7.73
CA LYS A 77 6.13 -9.43 -8.67
C LYS A 77 4.75 -8.88 -8.99
N GLU A 78 3.75 -9.72 -9.23
CA GLU A 78 2.37 -9.27 -9.44
C GLU A 78 1.86 -8.44 -8.25
N MET A 79 2.13 -8.89 -7.02
CA MET A 79 1.78 -8.13 -5.82
C MET A 79 2.52 -6.79 -5.70
N TRP A 80 3.80 -6.73 -6.13
CA TRP A 80 4.53 -5.47 -6.17
C TRP A 80 4.00 -4.52 -7.24
N ASP A 81 3.69 -5.01 -8.44
CA ASP A 81 3.14 -4.20 -9.53
C ASP A 81 1.79 -3.56 -9.10
N GLU A 82 0.95 -4.28 -8.37
CA GLU A 82 -0.26 -3.71 -7.74
C GLU A 82 0.07 -2.57 -6.75
N ILE A 83 1.05 -2.79 -5.87
CA ILE A 83 1.46 -1.78 -4.88
C ILE A 83 2.07 -0.55 -5.56
N ASP A 84 2.84 -0.74 -6.63
CA ASP A 84 3.46 0.31 -7.43
C ASP A 84 2.40 1.14 -8.15
N ASN A 85 1.35 0.51 -8.67
CA ASN A 85 0.19 1.19 -9.24
C ASN A 85 -0.57 2.04 -8.20
N LEU A 86 -0.68 1.56 -6.96
CA LEU A 86 -1.35 2.28 -5.87
C LEU A 86 -0.47 3.38 -5.26
N ARG A 87 0.85 3.20 -5.29
CA ARG A 87 1.86 4.10 -4.68
C ARG A 87 3.01 4.36 -5.65
N PRO A 88 2.75 5.04 -6.75
CA PRO A 88 3.80 5.38 -7.71
C PRO A 88 4.81 6.30 -7.03
N LEU A 89 6.11 5.99 -7.20
CA LEU A 89 7.15 6.94 -6.83
C LEU A 89 6.95 8.20 -7.68
N SER A 90 6.80 9.34 -7.02
CA SER A 90 6.66 10.62 -7.71
C SER A 90 7.96 10.95 -8.43
N ARG A 91 7.88 11.13 -9.73
CA ARG A 91 8.96 11.78 -10.50
C ARG A 91 9.00 13.25 -10.12
N CYS A 92 10.19 13.85 -10.01
CA CYS A 92 10.33 15.30 -9.82
C CYS A 92 9.51 16.00 -10.92
N LYS A 93 8.61 16.92 -10.55
CA LYS A 93 7.91 17.80 -11.51
C LYS A 93 8.71 19.07 -11.83
N CYS A 94 10.01 18.98 -11.60
CA CYS A 94 10.94 20.09 -11.64
C CYS A 94 11.21 20.42 -13.11
N SER A 95 11.00 21.67 -13.53
CA SER A 95 11.25 22.09 -14.92
C SER A 95 12.73 22.01 -15.31
N ILE A 96 13.62 22.00 -14.31
CA ILE A 96 15.04 21.72 -14.43
C ILE A 96 15.29 20.40 -13.71
N THR A 97 16.07 19.51 -14.33
CA THR A 97 16.48 18.23 -13.74
C THR A 97 17.11 18.47 -12.37
N CYS A 98 16.52 17.90 -11.30
CA CYS A 98 17.10 18.01 -9.96
C CYS A 98 18.42 17.24 -9.92
N SER A 99 19.52 17.91 -9.56
CA SER A 99 20.81 17.27 -9.30
C SER A 99 20.95 16.73 -7.87
N CYS A 100 19.90 16.88 -7.06
CA CYS A 100 19.87 16.48 -5.65
C CYS A 100 19.99 14.97 -5.43
N GLY A 101 19.76 14.14 -6.46
CA GLY A 101 19.82 12.68 -6.38
C GLY A 101 18.77 12.03 -5.47
N ALA A 102 17.85 12.81 -4.90
CA ALA A 102 16.85 12.33 -3.95
C ALA A 102 15.85 11.36 -4.60
N VAL A 103 15.44 11.64 -5.84
CA VAL A 103 14.58 10.74 -6.62
C VAL A 103 15.33 9.45 -6.93
N ASP A 104 16.57 9.54 -7.42
CA ASP A 104 17.40 8.37 -7.74
C ASP A 104 17.66 7.50 -6.50
N SER A 105 17.93 8.13 -5.36
CA SER A 105 18.11 7.44 -4.08
C SER A 105 16.82 6.74 -3.64
N SER A 106 15.67 7.39 -3.82
CA SER A 106 14.35 6.81 -3.47
C SER A 106 14.03 5.59 -4.35
N HIS A 107 14.34 5.65 -5.65
CA HIS A 107 14.23 4.50 -6.55
C HIS A 107 15.15 3.36 -6.12
N LYS A 108 16.42 3.67 -5.85
CA LYS A 108 17.41 2.69 -5.40
C LYS A 108 17.01 1.99 -4.11
N TYR A 109 16.52 2.71 -3.11
CA TYR A 109 16.07 2.10 -1.86
C TYR A 109 14.87 1.17 -2.08
N ARG A 110 13.94 1.53 -2.97
CA ARG A 110 12.80 0.65 -3.31
C ARG A 110 13.27 -0.64 -3.98
N GLU A 111 14.23 -0.56 -4.89
CA GLU A 111 14.84 -1.75 -5.52
C GLU A 111 15.53 -2.64 -4.47
N GLN A 112 16.29 -2.04 -3.55
CA GLN A 112 16.94 -2.79 -2.47
C GLN A 112 15.92 -3.47 -1.55
N ASP A 113 14.84 -2.78 -1.18
CA ASP A 113 13.77 -3.35 -0.36
C ASP A 113 13.10 -4.55 -1.04
N VAL A 114 12.88 -4.46 -2.36
CA VAL A 114 12.33 -5.55 -3.18
C VAL A 114 13.26 -6.78 -3.12
N VAL A 115 14.56 -6.58 -3.34
CA VAL A 115 15.56 -7.66 -3.29
C VAL A 115 15.64 -8.29 -1.90
N ILE A 116 15.72 -7.47 -0.84
CA ILE A 116 15.81 -7.95 0.54
C ILE A 116 14.57 -8.79 0.88
N ARG A 117 13.39 -8.37 0.46
CA ARG A 117 12.13 -9.09 0.71
C ARG A 117 12.08 -10.42 -0.03
N PHE A 118 12.49 -10.43 -1.30
CA PHE A 118 12.61 -11.67 -2.07
C PHE A 118 13.51 -12.66 -1.35
N LEU A 119 14.74 -12.25 -0.99
CA LEU A 119 15.72 -13.12 -0.34
C LEU A 119 15.24 -13.63 1.03
N ARG A 120 14.58 -12.78 1.83
CA ARG A 120 13.99 -13.19 3.12
C ARG A 120 12.82 -14.15 3.00
N GLY A 121 12.16 -14.19 1.84
CA GLY A 121 11.04 -15.09 1.59
C GLY A 121 11.42 -16.42 0.96
N LEU A 122 12.67 -16.60 0.53
CA LEU A 122 13.18 -17.87 0.03
C LEU A 122 13.30 -18.92 1.14
N ASN A 123 13.22 -20.19 0.74
CA ASN A 123 13.41 -21.31 1.64
C ASN A 123 14.85 -21.42 2.14
N ASP A 124 15.05 -22.06 3.30
CA ASP A 124 16.34 -22.18 3.99
C ASP A 124 17.46 -22.76 3.13
N GLN A 125 17.13 -23.59 2.15
CA GLN A 125 18.10 -24.15 1.18
C GLN A 125 18.88 -23.09 0.38
N TYR A 126 18.38 -21.85 0.32
CA TYR A 126 19.02 -20.72 -0.36
C TYR A 126 19.73 -19.75 0.59
N THR A 127 19.76 -20.01 1.90
CA THR A 127 20.32 -19.09 2.92
C THR A 127 21.85 -19.03 2.96
N HIS A 128 22.52 -19.97 2.29
CA HIS A 128 23.98 -20.10 2.25
C HIS A 128 24.58 -20.00 0.84
N VAL A 129 23.80 -19.53 -0.14
CA VAL A 129 24.29 -19.27 -1.50
C VAL A 129 24.95 -17.90 -1.56
#